data_AF-B1Z6P5-F1
#
_entry.id   AF-B1Z6P5-F1
#
_cell.length_a   1.000
_cell.length_b   1.000
_cell.length_c   1.000
_cell.angle_alpha   90.00
_cell.angle_beta   90.00
_cell.angle_gamma   90.00
#
_symmetry.space_group_name_H-M   'P 1'
#
loop_
_entity.id
_entity.type
_entity.pdbx_description
1 polymer ?
#
loop_
_entity_poly.entity_id
_entity_poly.type
_entity_poly.pdbx_seq_one_letter_code
_entity_poly.pdbx_strand_id
1 'polypeptide(L)' 'MQTTNGYFVDWNGDTRRVASPGPGLACNVVDRGSYTGVDVIDSAGFVCHEATYFATLADVEKAGVAVNLV' A
#
# COMPACT_ATOMS: atom_id res chain seq x y z
N MET A 1 6.28 9.02 -13.32
CA MET A 1 5.54 8.33 -12.26
C MET A 1 5.74 9.12 -10.98
N GLN A 2 4.68 9.63 -10.36
CA GLN A 2 4.85 10.21 -9.02
C GLN A 2 5.29 9.07 -8.09
N THR A 3 6.47 9.21 -7.51
CA THR A 3 6.87 8.41 -6.34
C THR A 3 6.02 8.89 -5.18
N THR A 4 4.83 8.31 -5.02
CA THR A 4 4.02 8.56 -3.85
C THR A 4 4.70 7.86 -2.67
N ASN A 5 5.29 8.66 -1.78
CA ASN A 5 5.78 8.17 -0.50
C ASN A 5 4.60 7.64 0.32
N GLY A 6 4.76 6.53 1.02
CA GLY A 6 3.73 5.96 1.87
C GLY A 6 3.82 4.44 1.96
N TYR A 7 2.91 3.86 2.72
CA TYR A 7 2.89 2.45 3.09
C TYR A 7 1.50 1.86 2.95
N PHE A 8 1.45 0.56 2.79
CA PHE A 8 0.25 -0.26 2.89
C PHE A 8 0.62 -1.61 3.50
N VAL A 9 -0.39 -2.40 3.85
CA VAL A 9 -0.21 -3.76 4.37
C VAL A 9 -0.74 -4.74 3.33
N ASP A 10 0.10 -5.70 2.93
CA ASP A 10 -0.27 -6.71 1.93
C ASP A 10 -1.09 -7.87 2.54
N TRP A 11 -1.48 -8.83 1.71
CA TRP A 11 -2.27 -9.99 2.12
C TRP A 11 -1.53 -10.95 3.08
N ASN A 12 -0.20 -10.86 3.18
CA ASN A 12 0.60 -11.62 4.15
C ASN A 12 0.72 -10.89 5.49
N GLY A 13 0.25 -9.64 5.59
CA GLY A 13 0.46 -8.78 6.74
C GLY A 13 1.80 -8.02 6.70
N ASP A 14 2.54 -8.07 5.58
CA ASP A 14 3.78 -7.32 5.45
C ASP A 14 3.48 -5.86 5.16
N THR A 15 4.17 -4.97 5.85
CA THR A 15 4.15 -3.54 5.55
C THR A 15 5.07 -3.29 4.35
N ARG A 16 4.54 -2.68 3.29
CA ARG A 16 5.29 -2.38 2.06
C ARG A 16 5.27 -0.90 1.75
N ARG A 17 6.31 -0.43 1.06
CA ARG A 17 6.33 0.91 0.48
C ARG A 17 5.45 0.92 -0.77
N VAL A 18 4.63 1.94 -0.94
CA VAL A 18 3.87 2.16 -2.19
C VAL A 18 4.82 2.25 -3.40
N ALA A 19 5.99 2.84 -3.21
CA ALA A 19 7.03 2.95 -4.25
C ALA A 19 7.79 1.64 -4.52
N SER A 20 7.61 0.60 -3.70
CA SER A 20 8.26 -0.71 -3.84
C SER A 20 7.34 -1.83 -3.36
N PRO A 21 6.22 -2.09 -4.07
CA PRO A 21 5.21 -3.07 -3.64
C PRO A 21 5.65 -4.53 -3.81
N GLY A 22 6.77 -4.77 -4.48
CA GLY A 22 7.32 -6.10 -4.74
C GLY A 22 7.50 -6.36 -6.23
N PRO A 23 8.18 -7.46 -6.60
CA PRO A 23 8.46 -7.79 -7.99
C PRO A 23 7.19 -7.96 -8.82
N GLY A 24 7.13 -7.31 -9.98
CA GLY A 24 6.00 -7.42 -10.91
C GLY A 24 4.72 -6.68 -10.46
N LEU A 25 4.79 -5.92 -9.36
CA LEU A 25 3.66 -5.17 -8.82
C LEU A 25 3.86 -3.66 -9.00
N ALA A 26 2.75 -2.96 -9.12
CA ALA A 26 2.66 -1.50 -9.07
C ALA A 26 1.56 -1.08 -8.09
N CYS A 27 1.56 0.18 -7.67
CA CYS A 27 0.52 0.74 -6.82
C CYS A 27 -0.08 2.00 -7.41
N ASN A 28 -1.40 2.12 -7.30
CA ASN A 28 -2.12 3.37 -7.48
C ASN A 28 -2.67 3.83 -6.13
N VAL A 29 -2.37 5.07 -5.73
CA VAL A 29 -3.00 5.70 -4.57
C VAL A 29 -4.28 6.37 -5.03
N VAL A 30 -5.39 5.98 -4.41
CA VAL A 30 -6.74 6.35 -4.86
C VAL A 30 -7.51 7.01 -3.73
N ASP A 31 -8.19 8.12 -4.05
CA ASP A 31 -9.13 8.74 -3.12
C ASP A 31 -10.46 7.97 -3.17
N ARG A 32 -10.89 7.44 -2.03
CA ARG A 32 -12.17 6.73 -1.87
C ARG A 32 -13.21 7.60 -1.13
N GLY A 33 -12.97 8.91 -1.00
CA GLY A 33 -13.86 9.90 -0.40
C GLY A 33 -13.75 10.00 1.11
N SER A 34 -13.90 8.88 1.84
CA SER A 34 -13.75 8.84 3.30
C SER A 34 -12.36 8.42 3.78
N TYR A 35 -11.56 7.84 2.89
CA TYR A 35 -10.18 7.43 3.15
C TYR A 35 -9.38 7.35 1.85
N THR A 36 -8.06 7.28 1.97
CA THR A 36 -7.15 7.03 0.85
C THR A 36 -6.78 5.54 0.81
N GLY A 37 -6.93 4.92 -0.36
CA GLY A 37 -6.59 3.52 -0.59
C GLY A 37 -5.34 3.34 -1.46
N VAL A 38 -4.87 2.10 -1.53
CA VAL A 38 -3.82 1.63 -2.44
C VAL A 38 -4.36 0.44 -3.22
N ASP A 39 -4.44 0.59 -4.54
CA ASP A 39 -4.72 -0.53 -5.45
C ASP A 39 -3.37 -1.12 -5.88
N VAL A 40 -3.11 -2.37 -5.52
CA VAL A 40 -1.93 -3.13 -5.93
C VAL A 40 -2.25 -3.85 -7.24
N ILE A 41 -1.47 -3.56 -8.27
CA ILE A 41 -1.73 -3.97 -9.64
C ILE A 41 -0.64 -4.94 -10.08
N ASP A 42 -1.04 -6.08 -10.63
CA ASP A 42 -0.11 -7.06 -11.18
C ASP A 42 0.41 -6.67 -12.57
N SER A 43 1.37 -7.46 -13.09
CA SER A 43 1.95 -7.24 -14.42
C SER A 43 0.95 -7.40 -15.58
N ALA A 44 -0.21 -8.01 -15.36
CA ALA A 44 -1.29 -8.13 -16.34
C ALA A 44 -2.26 -6.93 -16.29
N GLY A 45 -2.08 -6.02 -15.33
CA GLY A 45 -2.92 -4.83 -15.15
C GLY A 45 -4.14 -5.06 -14.26
N PHE A 46 -4.22 -6.19 -13.55
CA PHE A 46 -5.34 -6.49 -12.64
C PHE A 46 -5.08 -5.94 -11.23
N VAL A 47 -6.10 -5.34 -10.60
CA VAL A 47 -6.06 -4.96 -9.18
C VAL A 47 -6.16 -6.23 -8.34
N CYS A 48 -5.01 -6.74 -7.92
CA CYS A 48 -4.89 -8.01 -7.19
C CYS A 48 -5.07 -7.86 -5.68
N HIS A 49 -4.92 -6.65 -5.13
CA HIS A 49 -5.13 -6.34 -3.72
C HIS A 49 -5.52 -4.87 -3.53
N GLU A 50 -6.51 -4.61 -2.68
CA GLU A 50 -6.89 -3.25 -2.25
C GLU A 50 -6.53 -3.09 -0.77
N ALA A 51 -5.81 -2.03 -0.43
CA ALA A 51 -5.34 -1.76 0.92
C ALA A 51 -5.61 -0.32 1.36
N THR A 52 -5.49 -0.05 2.66
CA THR A 52 -5.46 1.31 3.18
C THR A 52 -4.09 1.94 2.95
N TYR A 53 -4.07 3.21 2.53
CA TYR A 53 -2.85 4.00 2.45
C TYR A 53 -2.49 4.60 3.82
N PHE A 54 -1.22 4.49 4.19
CA PHE A 54 -0.65 5.12 5.37
C PHE A 54 0.49 6.04 4.95
N ALA A 55 0.47 7.30 5.39
CA ALA A 55 1.53 8.25 5.03
C ALA A 55 2.86 7.89 5.70
N THR A 56 2.81 7.37 6.92
CA THR A 56 3.98 6.99 7.71
C THR A 56 3.80 5.62 8.36
N LEU A 57 4.91 5.00 8.80
CA LEU A 57 4.84 3.77 9.60
C LEU A 57 4.13 3.99 10.94
N ALA A 58 4.24 5.19 11.53
CA ALA A 58 3.52 5.53 12.75
C ALA A 58 2.00 5.53 12.55
N ASP A 59 1.52 5.86 11.35
CA ASP A 59 0.09 5.77 11.02
C ASP A 59 -0.37 4.31 10.93
N VAL A 60 0.50 3.39 10.49
CA VAL A 60 0.25 1.94 10.50
C VAL A 60 0.09 1.45 11.93
N GLU A 61 1.02 1.82 12.81
CA GLU A 61 0.97 1.44 14.24
C GLU A 61 -0.25 2.04 14.95
N LYS A 62 -0.59 3.29 14.65
CA LYS A 62 -1.77 3.98 15.19
C LYS A 62 -3.09 3.29 14.78
N ALA A 63 -3.10 2.63 13.62
CA ALA A 63 -4.22 1.79 13.19
C ALA A 63 -4.27 0.43 13.91
N GLY A 64 -3.34 0.16 14.83
CA GLY A 64 -3.26 -1.09 15.59
C GLY A 64 -2.60 -2.23 14.83
N VAL A 65 -1.89 -1.94 13.73
CA VAL A 65 -1.18 -2.95 12.94
C VAL A 65 0.30 -2.95 13.31
N ALA A 66 0.84 -4.14 13.60
CA ALA A 66 2.27 -4.30 13.83
C ALA A 66 3.03 -4.09 12.51
N VAL A 67 4.04 -3.22 12.52
CA VAL A 67 4.86 -2.94 11.33
C VAL A 67 5.81 -4.11 11.08
N ASN A 68 5.73 -4.70 9.89
CA ASN A 68 6.69 -5.67 9.36
C ASN A 68 7.20 -5.18 8.00
N LEU A 69 8.17 -4.26 7.99
CA LEU A 69 8.61 -3.62 6.74
C LEU A 69 9.52 -4.54 5.93
N VAL A 70 9.14 -4.78 4.66
CA VAL A 70 9.89 -5.59 3.68
C VAL A 70 10.24 -4.83 2.40
#